data_AF-A0A2S9F5A0-F1
#
_entry.id   AF-A0A2S9F5A0-F1
#
_cell.length_a   1.000
_cell.length_b   1.000
_cell.length_c   1.000
_cell.angle_alpha   90.00
_cell.angle_beta   90.00
_cell.angle_gamma   90.00
#
_symmetry.space_group_name_H-M   'P 1'
#
loop_
_entity.id
_entity.type
_entity.pdbx_description
1 polymer ?
#
loop_
_entity_poly.entity_id
_entity_poly.type
_entity_poly.pdbx_seq_one_letter_code
_entity_poly.pdbx_strand_id
1 'polypeptide(L)' 'VSSAQSSRSRPTSPQTITIPDGESCSASGGAPGFTITDTRTLRDITSGETRSESHTVRYDPIPKVVCGG' A
#
# COMPACT_ATOMS: atom_id res chain seq x y z
N VAL A 1 -17.10 -11.76 -16.14
CA VAL A 1 -16.51 -10.69 -15.29
C VAL A 1 -15.01 -10.85 -15.31
N SER A 2 -14.26 -9.77 -15.47
CA SER A 2 -12.79 -9.77 -15.34
C SER A 2 -12.36 -8.79 -14.24
N SER A 3 -11.21 -9.03 -13.65
CA SER A 3 -10.58 -8.14 -12.66
C SER A 3 -9.09 -8.02 -12.96
N ALA A 4 -8.56 -6.80 -12.81
CA ALA A 4 -7.16 -6.48 -12.99
C ALA A 4 -6.67 -5.63 -11.82
N GLN A 5 -5.47 -5.94 -11.34
CA GLN A 5 -4.80 -5.19 -10.28
C GLN A 5 -3.62 -4.40 -10.88
N SER A 6 -3.48 -3.13 -10.48
CA SER A 6 -2.34 -2.32 -10.89
C SER A 6 -1.03 -2.77 -10.21
N SER A 7 0.11 -2.40 -10.78
CA SER A 7 1.36 -2.41 -10.03
C SER A 7 1.30 -1.46 -8.83
N ARG A 8 2.19 -1.65 -7.85
CA ARG A 8 2.37 -0.70 -6.74
C ARG A 8 2.80 0.66 -7.29
N SER A 9 2.20 1.72 -6.76
CA SER A 9 2.49 3.10 -7.18
C SER A 9 2.49 4.06 -5.99
N ARG A 10 2.89 5.32 -6.22
CA ARG A 10 2.88 6.41 -5.21
C ARG A 10 3.55 6.00 -3.89
N PRO A 11 4.85 5.67 -3.90
CA PRO A 11 5.54 5.30 -2.69
C PRO A 11 5.52 6.45 -1.68
N THR A 12 5.29 6.15 -0.40
CA THR A 12 5.36 7.14 0.68
C THR A 12 6.49 6.78 1.64
N SER A 13 7.31 7.77 2.00
CA SER A 13 8.48 7.57 2.87
C SER A 13 8.07 7.12 4.27
N PRO A 14 8.77 6.16 4.88
CA PRO A 14 8.61 5.86 6.29
C PRO A 14 9.11 7.01 7.16
N GLN A 15 8.50 7.16 8.33
CA GLN A 15 9.03 8.04 9.38
C GLN A 15 10.14 7.33 10.14
N THR A 16 11.09 8.10 10.67
CA THR A 16 12.14 7.57 11.53
C THR A 16 11.77 7.83 12.99
N ILE A 17 11.82 6.78 13.79
CA ILE A 17 11.58 6.79 15.23
C ILE A 17 12.91 6.43 15.90
N THR A 18 13.38 7.27 16.81
CA THR A 18 14.57 7.01 17.62
C THR A 18 14.14 6.68 19.03
N ILE A 19 14.56 5.51 19.53
CA ILE A 19 14.32 5.08 20.91
C ILE A 19 15.59 5.33 21.71
N PRO A 20 15.51 6.05 22.84
CA PRO A 20 16.66 6.37 23.68
C PRO A 20 17.25 5.14 24.36
N ASP A 21 18.49 5.27 24.83
CA ASP A 21 19.18 4.23 25.59
C ASP A 21 18.45 3.86 26.88
N GLY A 22 18.53 2.59 27.25
CA GLY A 22 17.92 2.05 28.47
C GLY A 22 16.45 1.66 28.32
N GLU A 23 15.80 1.97 27.20
CA GLU A 23 14.47 1.46 26.87
C GLU A 23 14.55 0.16 26.05
N SER A 24 13.54 -0.70 26.18
CA SER A 24 13.41 -1.88 25.33
C SER A 24 13.17 -1.46 23.89
N CYS A 25 14.12 -1.75 23.00
CA CYS A 25 14.04 -1.35 21.60
C CYS A 25 14.15 -2.54 20.63
N SER A 26 13.33 -2.50 19.58
CA SER A 26 13.42 -3.40 18.43
C SER A 26 13.64 -2.58 17.17
N ALA A 27 14.87 -2.60 16.65
CA ALA A 27 15.22 -1.87 15.44
C ALA A 27 14.43 -2.39 14.23
N SER A 28 14.13 -1.48 13.30
CA SER A 28 13.44 -1.77 12.04
C SER A 28 14.00 -0.90 10.93
N GLY A 29 14.24 -1.48 9.76
CA GLY A 29 14.62 -0.73 8.56
C GLY A 29 13.49 0.15 8.00
N GLY A 30 12.25 -0.08 8.44
CA GLY A 30 11.06 0.49 7.84
C GLY A 30 10.76 -0.05 6.45
N ALA A 31 9.62 0.35 5.90
CA ALA A 31 9.23 0.03 4.53
C ALA A 31 8.38 1.16 3.95
N PRO A 32 8.52 1.49 2.65
CA PRO A 32 7.66 2.49 2.03
C PRO A 32 6.22 2.00 1.95
N GLY A 33 5.29 2.93 2.16
CA GLY A 33 3.89 2.74 1.83
C GLY A 33 3.70 2.77 0.32
N PHE A 34 2.54 2.36 -0.18
CA PHE A 34 2.24 2.34 -1.61
C PHE A 34 0.73 2.35 -1.86
N THR A 35 0.33 2.55 -3.11
CA THR A 35 -1.07 2.53 -3.56
C THR A 35 -1.26 1.47 -4.64
N ILE A 36 -2.40 0.78 -4.59
CA ILE A 36 -2.85 -0.14 -5.64
C ILE A 36 -4.28 0.25 -6.04
N THR A 37 -4.60 0.06 -7.32
CA THR A 37 -5.95 0.17 -7.85
C THR A 37 -6.39 -1.16 -8.44
N ASP A 38 -7.52 -1.67 -7.96
CA ASP A 38 -8.21 -2.84 -8.50
C ASP A 38 -9.33 -2.36 -9.42
N THR A 39 -9.35 -2.86 -10.66
CA THR A 39 -10.39 -2.56 -11.64
C THR A 39 -11.16 -3.82 -11.98
N ARG A 40 -12.48 -3.75 -11.88
CA ARG A 40 -13.40 -4.82 -12.28
C ARG A 40 -14.15 -4.40 -13.53
N THR A 41 -14.17 -5.29 -14.52
CA THR A 41 -14.88 -5.08 -15.78
C THR A 41 -16.04 -6.08 -15.88
N LEU A 42 -17.25 -5.53 -15.98
CA LEU A 42 -18.51 -6.26 -16.10
C LEU A 42 -18.97 -6.17 -17.55
N ARG A 43 -19.40 -7.30 -18.12
CA ARG A 43 -19.97 -7.37 -19.46
C ARG A 43 -21.40 -7.88 -19.37
N ASP A 44 -22.32 -7.15 -19.97
CA ASP A 44 -23.71 -7.57 -20.10
C ASP A 44 -23.80 -8.74 -21.10
N ILE A 45 -24.56 -9.77 -20.75
CA ILE A 45 -24.67 -10.99 -21.56
C ILE A 45 -25.65 -10.85 -22.73
N THR A 46 -26.58 -9.90 -22.65
CA THR A 46 -27.65 -9.68 -23.62
C THR A 46 -27.24 -8.60 -24.63
N SER A 47 -26.75 -7.45 -24.16
CA SER A 47 -26.35 -6.33 -25.01
C SER A 47 -24.87 -6.38 -25.42
N GLY A 48 -24.03 -7.10 -24.68
CA GLY A 48 -22.58 -7.12 -24.86
C GLY A 48 -21.87 -5.86 -24.36
N GLU A 49 -22.60 -4.89 -23.79
CA GLU A 49 -22.05 -3.66 -23.24
C GLU A 49 -21.08 -3.96 -22.09
N THR A 50 -20.04 -3.15 -21.97
CA THR A 50 -19.00 -3.32 -20.94
C THR A 50 -18.90 -2.09 -20.06
N ARG A 51 -18.89 -2.28 -18.74
CA ARG A 51 -18.62 -1.22 -17.76
C ARG A 51 -17.47 -1.60 -16.84
N SER A 52 -16.74 -0.59 -16.36
CA SER A 52 -15.60 -0.78 -15.45
C SER A 52 -15.80 0.00 -14.16
N GLU A 53 -15.42 -0.62 -13.04
CA GLU A 53 -15.49 -0.07 -11.69
C GLU A 53 -14.11 -0.21 -11.06
N SER A 54 -13.56 0.87 -10.50
CA SER A 54 -12.23 0.87 -9.89
C SER A 54 -12.29 1.21 -8.41
N HIS A 55 -11.44 0.55 -7.62
CA HIS A 55 -11.25 0.80 -6.20
C HIS A 55 -9.75 0.98 -5.90
N THR A 56 -9.41 2.00 -5.12
CA THR A 56 -8.02 2.36 -4.84
C THR A 56 -7.75 2.24 -3.34
N VAL A 57 -6.71 1.49 -2.99
CA VAL A 57 -6.28 1.26 -1.61
C VAL A 57 -4.89 1.83 -1.40
N ARG A 58 -4.71 2.54 -0.29
CA ARG A 58 -3.41 3.04 0.16
C ARG A 58 -2.92 2.22 1.35
N TYR A 59 -1.68 1.76 1.27
CA TYR A 59 -0.95 1.09 2.33
C TYR A 59 0.02 2.08 2.95
N ASP A 60 -0.06 2.26 4.27
CA ASP A 60 0.83 3.14 5.00
C ASP A 60 2.24 2.56 5.15
N PRO A 61 3.27 3.41 5.25
CA PRO A 61 4.64 2.96 5.45
C PRO A 61 4.84 2.36 6.85
N ILE A 62 5.81 1.45 6.95
CA ILE A 62 6.28 0.92 8.23
C ILE A 62 7.42 1.82 8.71
N PRO A 63 7.38 2.37 9.95
CA PRO A 63 8.43 3.23 10.46
C PRO A 63 9.81 2.55 10.49
N LYS A 64 10.85 3.34 10.24
CA LYS A 64 12.23 2.97 10.53
C LYS A 64 12.48 3.24 12.02
N VAL A 65 12.90 2.23 12.77
CA VAL A 65 13.20 2.34 14.19
C VAL A 65 14.70 2.22 14.38
N VAL A 66 15.29 3.24 15.01
CA VAL A 66 16.70 3.29 15.41
C VAL A 66 16.78 3.19 16.92
N CYS A 67 17.56 2.22 17.42
CA CYS A 67 17.80 2.01 18.85
C CYS A 67 19.14 2.63 19.23
N GLY A 68 19.16 3.40 20.32
CA GLY A 68 20.36 3.95 20.91
C GLY A 68 20.94 5.11 20.09
N GLY A 69 20.84 6.30 20.67
CA GLY A 69 21.58 7.49 20.25
C GLY A 69 22.75 7.68 21.19
#